data_AF-A0A9E3X2X9-F1
#
_entry.id   AF-A0A9E3X2X9-F1
#
_cell.length_a   1.000
_cell.length_b   1.000
_cell.length_c   1.000
_cell.angle_alpha   90.00
_cell.angle_beta   90.00
_cell.angle_gamma   90.00
#
_symmetry.space_group_name_H-M   'P 1'
#
loop_
_entity.id
_entity.type
_entity.pdbx_description
1 polymer ?
#
loop_
_entity_poly.entity_id
_entity_poly.type
_entity_poly.pdbx_seq_one_letter_code
_entity_poly.pdbx_strand_id
1 'polypeptide(L)'
;MMNNSTHTSPNPRKRVDPQFDSLSGQRPHAERKKQRTLRANTKRLLALLHRGGRYAHLWTDGGNRSYWFRVNARNNRRRRVPRPWLRHNIYFTVNPLSQIPPHNSSGRTDRRFISSQSEYICAVNALFAEFDGKDYVYTLEYNALLPSNFRALSRVEQQPIRKTCQERLFYRTPERFKRRALRHIEALHYPPSVIVDSGGGYHCYWLLRKTVPVDEVNRDDVEVTQHGWVQLVGGDSGAADLRRVLRLPGSYNHKSGFGEQPPRVEFIKANFGLLYDYQALEEAVNEWLYARERRLRWRRAWRNTQAQSAAGDDTTTTEEASDQVAMRRRFNAQHRIQDLLTAHGYRLCFAHRDQVRLARPGRDKLHSSVTIFPAQSNGTPEKSVHFSTNDPLYSQEYVDMATGKVRRQVHDAFSIYVMLEHDGDWGAAYRSVKRDT
;
A
#
# COMPACT_ATOMS: atom_id res chain seq x y z
N MET A 1 -36.34 48.50 -68.69
CA MET A 1 -35.40 47.53 -68.07
C MET A 1 -35.48 47.75 -66.57
N MET A 2 -36.40 47.08 -65.85
CA MET A 2 -36.13 45.86 -65.04
C MET A 2 -34.79 46.00 -64.28
N ASN A 3 -34.72 46.01 -62.94
CA ASN A 3 -35.23 44.95 -62.11
C ASN A 3 -35.27 45.30 -60.62
N ASN A 4 -36.26 44.69 -59.97
CA ASN A 4 -36.54 44.66 -58.55
C ASN A 4 -35.62 43.69 -57.79
N SER A 5 -35.51 43.97 -56.50
CA SER A 5 -35.04 43.11 -55.42
C SER A 5 -35.66 41.70 -55.45
N THR A 6 -34.84 40.68 -55.20
CA THR A 6 -35.29 39.43 -54.57
C THR A 6 -34.29 38.95 -53.52
N HIS A 7 -34.79 38.91 -52.29
CA HIS A 7 -34.28 38.14 -51.16
C HIS A 7 -34.25 36.64 -51.52
N THR A 8 -33.11 35.98 -51.29
CA THR A 8 -33.07 34.54 -50.99
C THR A 8 -32.05 34.30 -49.90
N SER A 9 -32.54 33.90 -48.73
CA SER A 9 -31.75 33.40 -47.62
C SER A 9 -31.90 31.87 -47.59
N PRO A 10 -30.80 31.08 -47.58
CA PRO A 10 -30.82 29.73 -47.09
C PRO A 10 -30.11 29.59 -45.74
N ASN A 11 -30.76 28.81 -44.89
CA ASN A 11 -30.50 28.46 -43.49
C ASN A 11 -29.05 27.99 -43.16
N PRO A 12 -28.65 28.03 -41.88
CA PRO A 12 -27.30 27.98 -41.37
C PRO A 12 -26.83 26.55 -41.16
N ARG A 13 -25.53 26.32 -41.35
CA ARG A 13 -24.73 25.27 -40.69
C ARG A 13 -23.30 25.30 -41.22
N LYS A 14 -22.46 26.17 -40.67
CA LYS A 14 -21.02 25.89 -40.57
C LYS A 14 -20.54 26.26 -39.18
N ARG A 15 -20.39 25.22 -38.36
CA ARG A 15 -19.58 25.26 -37.14
C ARG A 15 -18.19 25.71 -37.57
N VAL A 16 -17.77 26.88 -37.12
CA VAL A 16 -16.38 27.29 -37.15
C VAL A 16 -15.67 26.49 -36.05
N ASP A 17 -14.99 25.41 -36.44
CA ASP A 17 -13.98 24.77 -35.60
C ASP A 17 -12.81 25.76 -35.42
N PRO A 18 -12.45 26.18 -34.20
CA PRO A 18 -11.24 26.95 -34.01
C PRO A 18 -10.03 26.03 -34.17
N GLN A 19 -9.32 26.27 -35.28
CA GLN A 19 -8.03 25.75 -35.68
C GLN A 19 -7.07 25.54 -34.51
N PHE A 20 -6.67 24.28 -34.31
CA PHE A 20 -5.28 23.97 -33.97
C PHE A 20 -4.52 23.89 -35.29
N ASP A 21 -4.06 25.02 -35.82
CA ASP A 21 -2.94 25.05 -36.77
C ASP A 21 -2.56 26.50 -37.08
N SER A 22 -1.64 27.05 -36.29
CA SER A 22 -0.76 28.15 -36.72
C SER A 22 0.42 28.31 -35.77
N LEU A 23 1.16 27.21 -35.54
CA LEU A 23 2.57 27.23 -35.11
C LEU A 23 3.25 26.00 -35.74
N SER A 24 3.29 25.97 -37.06
CA SER A 24 4.04 24.99 -37.85
C SER A 24 5.52 25.33 -37.88
N GLY A 25 6.18 25.32 -36.72
CA GLY A 25 7.56 24.87 -36.67
C GLY A 25 7.51 23.34 -36.74
N GLN A 26 8.12 22.73 -37.76
CA GLN A 26 8.17 21.28 -37.91
C GLN A 26 8.79 20.64 -36.66
N ARG A 27 7.97 20.23 -35.68
CA ARG A 27 8.49 19.40 -34.58
C ARG A 27 9.11 18.15 -35.20
N PRO A 28 10.38 17.83 -34.90
CA PRO A 28 11.08 16.71 -35.53
C PRO A 28 10.25 15.44 -35.47
N HIS A 29 10.28 14.63 -36.54
CA HIS A 29 9.52 13.38 -36.65
C HIS A 29 9.65 12.48 -35.40
N ALA A 30 10.83 12.47 -34.77
CA ALA A 30 11.12 11.77 -33.52
C ALA A 30 10.22 12.21 -32.34
N GLU A 31 9.99 13.50 -32.15
CA GLU A 31 9.18 14.03 -31.04
C GLU A 31 7.69 13.69 -31.22
N ARG A 32 7.20 13.76 -32.47
CA ARG A 32 5.84 13.32 -32.81
C ARG A 32 5.64 11.83 -32.52
N LYS A 33 6.63 10.99 -32.87
CA LYS A 33 6.63 9.56 -32.57
C LYS A 33 6.63 9.30 -31.06
N LYS A 34 7.49 9.98 -30.29
CA LYS A 34 7.56 9.88 -28.82
C LYS A 34 6.22 10.23 -28.17
N GLN A 35 5.59 11.33 -28.59
CA GLN A 35 4.29 11.75 -28.05
C GLN A 35 3.15 10.79 -28.41
N ARG A 36 3.18 10.17 -29.60
CA ARG A 36 2.22 9.12 -29.99
C ARG A 36 2.36 7.88 -29.12
N THR A 37 3.59 7.40 -28.90
CA THR A 37 3.88 6.26 -28.03
C THR A 37 3.45 6.52 -26.59
N LEU A 38 3.77 7.70 -26.04
CA LEU A 38 3.34 8.11 -24.70
C LEU A 38 1.81 8.04 -24.56
N ARG A 39 1.06 8.63 -25.50
CA ARG A 39 -0.41 8.59 -25.48
C ARG A 39 -0.95 7.17 -25.59
N ALA A 40 -0.35 6.32 -26.41
CA ALA A 40 -0.76 4.92 -26.56
C ALA A 40 -0.54 4.14 -25.25
N ASN A 41 0.63 4.29 -24.63
CA ASN A 41 0.96 3.64 -23.37
C ASN A 41 0.09 4.15 -22.21
N THR A 42 -0.18 5.46 -22.12
CA THR A 42 -1.13 6.01 -21.13
C THR A 42 -2.51 5.38 -21.29
N LYS A 43 -3.04 5.30 -22.51
CA LYS A 43 -4.34 4.67 -22.77
C LYS A 43 -4.34 3.19 -22.35
N ARG A 44 -3.27 2.46 -22.68
CA ARG A 44 -3.14 1.04 -22.36
C ARG A 44 -3.04 0.80 -20.86
N LEU A 45 -2.23 1.59 -20.14
CA LEU A 45 -2.12 1.53 -18.68
C LEU A 45 -3.47 1.76 -18.02
N LEU A 46 -4.17 2.86 -18.37
CA LEU A 46 -5.47 3.17 -17.78
C LEU A 46 -6.56 2.14 -18.16
N ALA A 47 -6.45 1.50 -19.32
CA ALA A 47 -7.37 0.43 -19.70
C ALA A 47 -7.17 -0.82 -18.83
N LEU A 48 -5.92 -1.19 -18.53
CA LEU A 48 -5.59 -2.33 -17.68
C LEU A 48 -5.94 -2.07 -16.20
N LEU A 49 -5.58 -0.90 -15.68
CA LEU A 49 -5.82 -0.55 -14.29
C LEU A 49 -7.31 -0.45 -13.94
N HIS A 50 -8.15 0.00 -14.87
CA HIS A 50 -9.56 0.25 -14.60
C HIS A 50 -10.52 -0.90 -14.93
N ARG A 51 -10.02 -2.08 -15.33
CA ARG A 51 -10.87 -3.25 -15.62
C ARG A 51 -11.71 -3.65 -14.40
N GLY A 52 -12.92 -4.18 -14.65
CA GLY A 52 -13.82 -4.66 -13.60
C GLY A 52 -14.68 -3.57 -12.94
N GLY A 53 -14.31 -2.29 -13.03
CA GLY A 53 -15.11 -1.20 -12.46
C GLY A 53 -15.92 -0.39 -13.47
N ARG A 54 -16.86 0.40 -12.94
CA ARG A 54 -17.78 1.23 -13.72
C ARG A 54 -17.24 2.63 -13.96
N TYR A 55 -16.55 3.19 -12.96
CA TYR A 55 -16.04 4.56 -12.97
C TYR A 55 -14.56 4.63 -12.60
N ALA A 56 -13.92 5.69 -13.09
CA ALA A 56 -12.62 6.17 -12.64
C ALA A 56 -12.61 7.69 -12.82
N HIS A 57 -11.61 8.38 -12.27
CA HIS A 57 -11.51 9.83 -12.44
C HIS A 57 -10.09 10.32 -12.67
N LEU A 58 -10.03 11.53 -13.25
CA LEU A 58 -8.86 12.40 -13.17
C LEU A 58 -9.07 13.40 -12.04
N TRP A 59 -8.03 13.70 -11.28
CA TRP A 59 -8.05 14.70 -10.21
C TRP A 59 -6.99 15.78 -10.48
N THR A 60 -7.25 17.02 -10.08
CA THR A 60 -6.27 18.11 -10.17
C THR A 60 -6.23 18.92 -8.88
N ASP A 61 -5.03 19.37 -8.53
CA ASP A 61 -4.82 20.36 -7.47
C ASP A 61 -5.30 21.77 -7.86
N GLY A 62 -5.52 22.01 -9.16
CA GLY A 62 -6.19 23.20 -9.68
C GLY A 62 -7.65 23.32 -9.24
N GLY A 63 -7.86 23.86 -8.04
CA GLY A 63 -9.18 23.99 -7.41
C GLY A 63 -9.72 22.70 -6.80
N ASN A 64 -8.85 21.69 -6.57
CA ASN A 64 -9.17 20.39 -5.97
C ASN A 64 -10.36 19.68 -6.64
N ARG A 65 -10.25 19.49 -7.96
CA ARG A 65 -11.38 19.02 -8.78
C ARG A 65 -11.20 17.62 -9.37
N SER A 66 -12.31 16.89 -9.42
CA SER A 66 -12.44 15.58 -10.06
C SER A 66 -13.19 15.67 -11.39
N TYR A 67 -12.75 14.88 -12.36
CA TYR A 67 -13.40 14.66 -13.64
C TYR A 67 -13.63 13.17 -13.83
N TRP A 68 -14.88 12.76 -13.59
CA TRP A 68 -15.31 11.36 -13.58
C TRP A 68 -15.71 10.88 -14.98
N PHE A 69 -15.31 9.66 -15.33
CA PHE A 69 -15.69 9.02 -16.58
C PHE A 69 -16.06 7.54 -16.37
N ARG A 70 -16.88 7.02 -17.29
CA ARG A 70 -17.19 5.58 -17.35
C ARG A 70 -16.05 4.82 -18.02
N VAL A 71 -15.63 3.71 -17.43
CA VAL A 71 -14.49 2.91 -17.91
C VAL A 71 -14.76 2.34 -19.31
N ASN A 72 -15.96 1.76 -19.53
CA ASN A 72 -16.35 1.03 -20.75
C ASN A 72 -17.21 1.86 -21.73
N ALA A 73 -17.14 3.20 -21.69
CA ALA A 73 -17.93 4.00 -22.62
C ALA A 73 -17.41 3.83 -24.06
N ARG A 74 -18.26 3.32 -24.97
CA ARG A 74 -17.98 3.13 -26.42
C ARG A 74 -17.36 4.37 -27.09
N ASN A 75 -17.65 5.56 -26.57
CA ASN A 75 -17.02 6.82 -26.97
C ASN A 75 -15.86 7.19 -26.05
N ASN A 76 -14.67 6.64 -26.34
CA ASN A 76 -13.40 6.93 -25.65
C ASN A 76 -12.94 8.42 -25.78
N ARG A 77 -13.78 9.31 -26.34
CA ARG A 77 -13.62 10.76 -26.35
C ARG A 77 -13.63 11.37 -24.93
N ARG A 78 -14.05 10.62 -23.91
CA ARG A 78 -14.30 11.10 -22.53
C ARG A 78 -13.12 11.02 -21.55
N ARG A 79 -11.93 10.53 -21.92
CA ARG A 79 -10.72 10.57 -21.07
C ARG A 79 -9.79 11.78 -21.36
N ARG A 80 -10.34 12.87 -21.89
CA ARG A 80 -9.57 14.08 -22.21
C ARG A 80 -9.38 14.92 -20.96
N VAL A 81 -8.13 15.31 -20.69
CA VAL A 81 -7.80 16.29 -19.65
C VAL A 81 -8.46 17.63 -20.02
N PRO A 82 -9.21 18.28 -19.11
CA PRO A 82 -9.71 19.63 -19.30
C PRO A 82 -8.58 20.62 -19.59
N ARG A 83 -8.72 21.48 -20.60
CA ARG A 83 -7.67 22.45 -20.99
C ARG A 83 -7.15 23.31 -19.83
N PRO A 84 -8.00 23.83 -18.91
CA PRO A 84 -7.51 24.62 -17.77
C PRO A 84 -6.58 23.85 -16.83
N TRP A 85 -6.65 22.51 -16.81
CA TRP A 85 -5.85 21.69 -15.89
C TRP A 85 -4.41 21.50 -16.35
N LEU A 86 -4.08 21.86 -17.60
CA LEU A 86 -2.73 21.63 -18.16
C LEU A 86 -1.63 22.44 -17.44
N ARG A 87 -2.00 23.48 -16.68
CA ARG A 87 -1.11 24.29 -15.83
C ARG A 87 -1.04 23.81 -14.38
N HIS A 88 -1.64 22.66 -14.09
CA HIS A 88 -1.77 22.10 -12.74
C HIS A 88 -1.32 20.64 -12.73
N ASN A 89 -1.08 20.09 -11.53
CA ASN A 89 -0.82 18.66 -11.44
C ASN A 89 -2.12 17.91 -11.78
N ILE A 90 -1.97 16.85 -12.57
CA ILE A 90 -3.09 16.01 -12.98
C ILE A 90 -2.77 14.58 -12.55
N TYR A 91 -3.74 13.99 -11.85
CA TYR A 91 -3.66 12.66 -11.30
C TYR A 91 -4.80 11.81 -11.86
N PHE A 92 -4.68 10.49 -11.72
CA PHE A 92 -5.72 9.54 -12.05
C PHE A 92 -5.85 8.50 -10.93
N THR A 93 -7.05 7.99 -10.69
CA THR A 93 -7.25 6.87 -9.75
C THR A 93 -6.56 5.62 -10.25
N VAL A 94 -5.83 4.92 -9.38
CA VAL A 94 -5.23 3.64 -9.77
C VAL A 94 -6.31 2.58 -9.93
N ASN A 95 -7.11 2.37 -8.88
CA ASN A 95 -8.15 1.35 -8.87
C ASN A 95 -9.52 1.92 -9.30
N PRO A 96 -10.35 1.14 -10.01
CA PRO A 96 -11.65 1.58 -10.48
C PRO A 96 -12.75 1.36 -9.43
N LEU A 97 -13.86 2.09 -9.62
CA LEU A 97 -14.95 2.18 -8.66
C LEU A 97 -16.26 1.62 -9.22
N SER A 98 -17.09 1.03 -8.35
CA SER A 98 -18.42 0.51 -8.69
C SER A 98 -19.41 1.64 -8.98
N GLN A 99 -19.28 2.73 -8.23
CA GLN A 99 -20.03 3.96 -8.38
C GLN A 99 -19.18 5.17 -8.00
N ILE A 100 -19.74 6.35 -8.15
CA ILE A 100 -19.11 7.59 -7.72
C ILE A 100 -19.58 7.83 -6.31
N PRO A 101 -18.69 8.11 -5.34
CA PRO A 101 -19.11 8.36 -3.98
C PRO A 101 -20.17 9.48 -3.93
N PRO A 102 -21.19 9.36 -3.07
CA PRO A 102 -22.34 10.27 -3.05
C PRO A 102 -21.99 11.64 -2.49
N HIS A 103 -21.02 11.71 -1.56
CA HIS A 103 -20.52 12.93 -0.97
C HIS A 103 -19.03 12.81 -0.65
N ASN A 104 -18.35 13.95 -0.50
CA ASN A 104 -17.01 13.99 0.08
C ASN A 104 -17.06 14.05 1.62
N SER A 105 -15.91 14.12 2.29
CA SER A 105 -15.82 14.19 3.76
C SER A 105 -16.49 15.42 4.40
N SER A 106 -16.80 16.46 3.62
CA SER A 106 -17.56 17.63 4.09
C SER A 106 -19.05 17.56 3.75
N GLY A 107 -19.57 16.40 3.31
CA GLY A 107 -20.96 16.22 2.90
C GLY A 107 -21.31 16.79 1.51
N ARG A 108 -20.35 17.32 0.75
CA ARG A 108 -20.61 17.93 -0.56
C ARG A 108 -20.92 16.87 -1.61
N THR A 109 -22.05 17.01 -2.30
CA THR A 109 -22.57 16.07 -3.30
C THR A 109 -22.17 16.38 -4.75
N ASP A 110 -21.62 17.58 -5.00
CA ASP A 110 -21.10 17.94 -6.32
C ASP A 110 -19.87 17.08 -6.64
N ARG A 111 -20.06 16.15 -7.59
CA ARG A 111 -19.05 15.18 -8.05
C ARG A 111 -17.72 15.79 -8.48
N ARG A 112 -17.69 17.09 -8.82
CA ARG A 112 -16.44 17.82 -9.12
C ARG A 112 -15.53 17.95 -7.91
N PHE A 113 -16.02 17.76 -6.69
CA PHE A 113 -15.26 17.91 -5.45
C PHE A 113 -15.23 16.61 -4.62
N ILE A 114 -15.58 15.50 -5.27
CA ILE A 114 -15.58 14.16 -4.70
C ILE A 114 -14.40 13.40 -5.29
N SER A 115 -13.54 12.87 -4.42
CA SER A 115 -12.43 11.98 -4.79
C SER A 115 -12.79 10.52 -4.57
N SER A 116 -11.87 9.61 -4.88
CA SER A 116 -11.98 8.18 -4.58
C SER A 116 -12.04 7.95 -3.07
N GLN A 117 -12.82 6.97 -2.67
CA GLN A 117 -13.01 6.51 -1.29
C GLN A 117 -12.94 4.98 -1.31
N SER A 118 -12.37 4.38 -0.26
CA SER A 118 -11.98 2.96 -0.30
C SER A 118 -13.19 2.07 -0.52
N GLU A 119 -14.31 2.36 0.14
CA GLU A 119 -15.57 1.63 0.16
C GLU A 119 -16.16 1.41 -1.24
N TYR A 120 -15.84 2.29 -2.19
CA TYR A 120 -16.36 2.23 -3.56
C TYR A 120 -15.36 1.62 -4.55
N ILE A 121 -14.12 1.33 -4.12
CA ILE A 121 -13.15 0.58 -4.91
C ILE A 121 -13.65 -0.86 -5.02
N CYS A 122 -13.83 -1.33 -6.25
CA CYS A 122 -14.50 -2.60 -6.56
C CYS A 122 -13.59 -3.63 -7.24
N ALA A 123 -12.37 -3.23 -7.58
CA ALA A 123 -11.39 -4.12 -8.20
C ALA A 123 -9.96 -3.59 -8.01
N VAL A 124 -8.99 -4.50 -7.99
CA VAL A 124 -7.57 -4.21 -8.12
C VAL A 124 -7.02 -4.94 -9.35
N ASN A 125 -6.19 -4.23 -10.10
CA ASN A 125 -5.56 -4.73 -11.34
C ASN A 125 -4.03 -4.62 -11.32
N ALA A 126 -3.47 -4.07 -10.25
CA ALA A 126 -2.04 -3.95 -10.01
C ALA A 126 -1.79 -3.70 -8.53
N LEU A 127 -0.69 -4.23 -8.00
CA LEU A 127 -0.05 -3.59 -6.85
C LEU A 127 0.79 -2.41 -7.35
N PHE A 128 0.94 -1.37 -6.55
CA PHE A 128 1.72 -0.19 -6.93
C PHE A 128 2.62 0.30 -5.79
N ALA A 129 3.63 1.10 -6.11
CA ALA A 129 4.47 1.76 -5.12
C ALA A 129 5.05 3.06 -5.69
N GLU A 130 5.22 4.07 -4.84
CA GLU A 130 5.93 5.29 -5.16
C GLU A 130 7.35 5.25 -4.60
N PHE A 131 8.32 5.68 -5.39
CA PHE A 131 9.72 5.83 -5.00
C PHE A 131 10.12 7.28 -5.21
N ASP A 132 9.99 8.08 -4.16
CA ASP A 132 10.26 9.51 -4.20
C ASP A 132 11.77 9.76 -4.18
N GLY A 133 12.29 10.51 -5.16
CA GLY A 133 13.73 10.74 -5.27
C GLY A 133 14.33 11.43 -4.04
N LYS A 134 13.54 12.26 -3.35
CA LYS A 134 13.97 12.92 -2.10
C LYS A 134 14.26 11.95 -0.95
N ASP A 135 13.68 10.75 -0.95
CA ASP A 135 13.93 9.74 0.09
C ASP A 135 15.30 9.06 -0.10
N TYR A 136 15.92 9.26 -1.26
CA TYR A 136 17.27 8.79 -1.59
C TYR A 136 18.35 9.87 -1.35
N VAL A 137 17.99 10.96 -0.66
CA VAL A 137 18.91 11.96 -0.13
C VAL A 137 19.35 11.52 1.27
N TYR A 138 20.61 11.14 1.42
CA TYR A 138 21.12 10.63 2.69
C TYR A 138 21.49 11.74 3.66
N THR A 139 21.42 11.43 4.96
CA THR A 139 21.71 12.35 6.06
C THR A 139 23.02 13.10 5.89
N LEU A 140 24.10 12.39 5.53
CA LEU A 140 25.42 12.99 5.34
C LEU A 140 25.44 14.09 4.27
N GLU A 141 24.56 14.02 3.27
CA GLU A 141 24.56 14.94 2.13
C GLU A 141 23.85 16.27 2.43
N TYR A 142 22.83 16.25 3.29
CA TYR A 142 22.11 17.48 3.69
C TYR A 142 22.56 18.02 5.06
N ASN A 143 23.51 17.38 5.74
CA ASN A 143 24.01 17.81 7.06
C ASN A 143 24.48 19.27 7.07
N ALA A 144 25.13 19.73 6.00
CA ALA A 144 25.59 21.11 5.88
C ALA A 144 24.45 22.15 5.76
N LEU A 145 23.22 21.69 5.51
CA LEU A 145 22.02 22.55 5.46
C LEU A 145 21.29 22.63 6.81
N LEU A 146 21.68 21.80 7.79
CA LEU A 146 21.06 21.79 9.11
C LEU A 146 21.47 23.05 9.90
N PRO A 147 20.56 23.63 10.69
CA PRO A 147 20.90 24.76 11.55
C PRO A 147 21.85 24.33 12.67
N SER A 148 22.66 25.28 13.18
CA SER A 148 23.66 25.01 14.21
C SER A 148 23.07 24.42 15.50
N ASN A 149 21.85 24.84 15.87
CA ASN A 149 21.13 24.33 17.04
C ASN A 149 20.39 23.00 16.80
N PHE A 150 20.47 22.39 15.60
CA PHE A 150 19.66 21.22 15.23
C PHE A 150 19.73 20.06 16.22
N ARG A 151 20.92 19.81 16.79
CA ARG A 151 21.15 18.71 17.75
C ARG A 151 20.46 18.93 19.10
N ALA A 152 20.19 20.18 19.47
CA ALA A 152 19.53 20.54 20.71
C ALA A 152 17.99 20.45 20.62
N LEU A 153 17.42 20.33 19.42
CA LEU A 153 15.98 20.27 19.19
C LEU A 153 15.40 18.89 19.53
N SER A 154 14.13 18.83 19.91
CA SER A 154 13.41 17.57 20.09
C SER A 154 13.25 16.80 18.77
N ARG A 155 12.97 15.50 18.85
CA ARG A 155 12.76 14.67 17.62
C ARG A 155 11.61 15.18 16.76
N VAL A 156 10.57 15.72 17.38
CA VAL A 156 9.39 16.25 16.68
C VAL A 156 9.77 17.50 15.88
N GLU A 157 10.59 18.38 16.45
CA GLU A 157 11.09 19.60 15.78
C GLU A 157 12.15 19.29 14.71
N GLN A 158 12.99 18.27 14.94
CA GLN A 158 14.00 17.86 13.96
C GLN A 158 13.39 17.32 12.65
N GLN A 159 12.23 16.64 12.73
CA GLN A 159 11.62 15.97 11.58
C GLN A 159 11.26 16.90 10.40
N PRO A 160 10.52 18.01 10.58
CA PRO A 160 10.25 18.95 9.51
C PRO A 160 11.51 19.62 8.96
N ILE A 161 12.52 19.88 9.81
CA ILE A 161 13.80 20.47 9.38
C ILE A 161 14.56 19.50 8.45
N ARG A 162 14.64 18.20 8.80
CA ARG A 162 15.24 17.17 7.94
C ARG A 162 14.55 17.13 6.58
N LYS A 163 13.22 17.08 6.57
CA LYS A 163 12.43 17.05 5.35
C LYS A 163 12.71 18.26 4.46
N THR A 164 12.74 19.46 5.03
CA THR A 164 13.06 20.70 4.30
C THR A 164 14.48 20.68 3.73
N CYS A 165 15.47 20.23 4.49
CA CYS A 165 16.86 20.13 4.01
C CYS A 165 17.02 19.09 2.90
N GLN A 166 16.36 17.93 3.04
CA GLN A 166 16.31 16.89 2.02
C GLN A 166 15.66 17.41 0.73
N GLU A 167 14.50 18.05 0.83
CA GLU A 167 13.80 18.60 -0.33
C GLU A 167 14.62 19.71 -1.02
N ARG A 168 15.24 20.61 -0.24
CA ARG A 168 16.12 21.66 -0.77
C ARG A 168 17.29 21.07 -1.55
N LEU A 169 17.93 20.02 -1.03
CA LEU A 169 19.04 19.38 -1.73
C LEU A 169 18.55 18.58 -2.94
N PHE A 170 17.42 17.89 -2.82
CA PHE A 170 16.80 17.16 -3.92
C PHE A 170 16.54 18.07 -5.12
N TYR A 171 15.87 19.20 -4.93
CA TYR A 171 15.51 20.10 -6.03
C TYR A 171 16.71 20.80 -6.70
N ARG A 172 17.88 20.87 -6.04
CA ARG A 172 19.11 21.35 -6.68
C ARG A 172 19.65 20.38 -7.72
N THR A 173 19.54 19.08 -7.48
CA THR A 173 20.03 18.04 -8.39
C THR A 173 19.10 16.81 -8.42
N PRO A 174 17.86 16.93 -8.95
CA PRO A 174 16.86 15.86 -8.87
C PRO A 174 17.35 14.54 -9.51
N GLU A 175 18.01 14.64 -10.67
CA GLU A 175 18.47 13.48 -11.44
C GLU A 175 19.47 12.61 -10.70
N ARG A 176 20.29 13.17 -9.80
CA ARG A 176 21.22 12.41 -8.95
C ARG A 176 20.46 11.42 -8.07
N PHE A 177 19.41 11.90 -7.39
CA PHE A 177 18.68 11.09 -6.42
C PHE A 177 17.64 10.20 -7.08
N LYS A 178 17.00 10.67 -8.16
CA LYS A 178 16.19 9.83 -9.04
C LYS A 178 16.98 8.66 -9.61
N ARG A 179 18.27 8.83 -9.96
CA ARG A 179 19.11 7.71 -10.41
C ARG A 179 19.31 6.65 -9.32
N ARG A 180 19.44 7.05 -8.05
CA ARG A 180 19.51 6.10 -6.93
C ARG A 180 18.19 5.34 -6.74
N ALA A 181 17.07 6.05 -6.79
CA ALA A 181 15.75 5.45 -6.76
C ALA A 181 15.56 4.43 -7.89
N LEU A 182 15.98 4.78 -9.11
CA LEU A 182 15.89 3.87 -10.26
C LEU A 182 16.75 2.62 -10.08
N ARG A 183 18.00 2.76 -9.61
CA ARG A 183 18.87 1.60 -9.31
C ARG A 183 18.25 0.67 -8.28
N HIS A 184 17.60 1.23 -7.25
CA HIS A 184 16.86 0.42 -6.27
C HIS A 184 15.72 -0.35 -6.95
N ILE A 185 14.93 0.32 -7.79
CA ILE A 185 13.83 -0.30 -8.53
C ILE A 185 14.32 -1.41 -9.48
N GLU A 186 15.44 -1.17 -10.18
CA GLU A 186 16.05 -2.13 -11.10
C GLU A 186 16.62 -3.36 -10.38
N ALA A 187 16.98 -3.24 -9.10
CA ALA A 187 17.47 -4.33 -8.27
C ALA A 187 16.36 -5.12 -7.54
N LEU A 188 15.09 -4.74 -7.70
CA LEU A 188 13.97 -5.44 -7.06
C LEU A 188 13.86 -6.87 -7.59
N HIS A 189 13.67 -7.82 -6.67
CA HIS A 189 13.45 -9.23 -7.00
C HIS A 189 12.23 -9.42 -7.90
N TYR A 190 11.15 -8.69 -7.61
CA TYR A 190 9.97 -8.61 -8.47
C TYR A 190 10.03 -7.32 -9.30
N PRO A 191 10.43 -7.36 -10.58
CA PRO A 191 10.56 -6.16 -11.39
C PRO A 191 9.19 -5.55 -11.73
N PRO A 192 9.00 -4.22 -11.66
CA PRO A 192 7.73 -3.61 -12.05
C PRO A 192 7.39 -3.86 -13.52
N SER A 193 6.12 -4.10 -13.83
CA SER A 193 5.61 -4.17 -15.21
C SER A 193 5.75 -2.82 -15.91
N VAL A 194 5.44 -1.75 -15.19
CA VAL A 194 5.45 -0.37 -15.68
C VAL A 194 6.18 0.51 -14.68
N ILE A 195 7.06 1.38 -15.18
CA ILE A 195 7.75 2.41 -14.42
C ILE A 195 7.44 3.75 -15.09
N VAL A 196 6.85 4.66 -14.34
CA VAL A 196 6.55 6.03 -14.77
C VAL A 196 7.44 6.98 -13.98
N ASP A 197 8.25 7.79 -14.66
CA ASP A 197 8.89 8.95 -14.06
C ASP A 197 7.82 10.01 -13.78
N SER A 198 7.61 10.29 -12.50
CA SER A 198 6.61 11.26 -12.02
C SER A 198 7.15 12.70 -12.01
N GLY A 199 8.40 12.89 -12.41
CA GLY A 199 9.17 14.13 -12.29
C GLY A 199 9.95 14.20 -10.96
N GLY A 200 9.33 13.77 -9.84
CA GLY A 200 9.95 13.78 -8.52
C GLY A 200 10.53 12.45 -8.05
N GLY A 201 10.27 11.38 -8.81
CA GLY A 201 10.52 10.00 -8.43
C GLY A 201 9.85 9.07 -9.43
N TYR A 202 9.50 7.85 -9.01
CA TYR A 202 8.86 6.89 -9.90
C TYR A 202 7.58 6.32 -9.31
N HIS A 203 6.57 6.15 -10.17
CA HIS A 203 5.43 5.29 -9.88
C HIS A 203 5.67 3.93 -10.55
N CYS A 204 5.67 2.87 -9.75
CA CYS A 204 5.84 1.50 -10.20
C CYS A 204 4.52 0.74 -10.10
N TYR A 205 4.25 -0.11 -11.10
CA TYR A 205 3.05 -0.94 -11.15
C TYR A 205 3.44 -2.38 -11.46
N TRP A 206 2.93 -3.32 -10.66
CA TRP A 206 2.98 -4.76 -10.87
C TRP A 206 1.62 -5.21 -11.35
N LEU A 207 1.44 -5.23 -12.68
CA LEU A 207 0.15 -5.48 -13.31
C LEU A 207 -0.30 -6.93 -13.07
N LEU A 208 -1.56 -7.09 -12.68
CA LEU A 208 -2.15 -8.40 -12.43
C LEU A 208 -2.70 -9.00 -13.72
N ARG A 209 -2.49 -10.32 -13.85
CA ARG A 209 -3.01 -11.14 -14.94
C ARG A 209 -4.54 -11.19 -14.91
N LYS A 210 -5.10 -11.44 -13.73
CA LYS A 210 -6.54 -11.46 -13.47
C LYS A 210 -6.92 -10.25 -12.61
N THR A 211 -8.10 -9.71 -12.86
CA THR A 211 -8.69 -8.69 -11.99
C THR A 211 -9.08 -9.34 -10.67
N VAL A 212 -8.72 -8.72 -9.55
CA VAL A 212 -9.15 -9.12 -8.21
C VAL A 212 -10.37 -8.27 -7.87
N PRO A 213 -11.59 -8.84 -7.77
CA PRO A 213 -12.76 -8.13 -7.26
C PRO A 213 -12.52 -7.70 -5.81
N VAL A 214 -12.98 -6.52 -5.44
CA VAL A 214 -12.90 -6.04 -4.06
C VAL A 214 -14.29 -5.77 -3.52
N ASP A 215 -14.60 -6.37 -2.38
CA ASP A 215 -15.85 -6.25 -1.65
C ASP A 215 -15.58 -6.07 -0.14
N GLU A 216 -16.62 -6.00 0.67
CA GLU A 216 -16.49 -5.82 2.13
C GLU A 216 -15.81 -7.00 2.83
N VAL A 217 -15.80 -8.19 2.22
CA VAL A 217 -15.23 -9.40 2.82
C VAL A 217 -13.71 -9.44 2.65
N ASN A 218 -13.20 -9.00 1.50
CA ASN A 218 -11.78 -9.11 1.18
C ASN A 218 -11.00 -7.79 1.17
N ARG A 219 -11.66 -6.63 1.33
CA ARG A 219 -11.01 -5.31 1.26
C ARG A 219 -9.82 -5.19 2.19
N ASP A 220 -9.97 -5.58 3.45
CA ASP A 220 -8.91 -5.45 4.45
C ASP A 220 -7.68 -6.29 4.07
N ASP A 221 -7.87 -7.51 3.55
CA ASP A 221 -6.78 -8.39 3.10
C ASP A 221 -6.04 -7.77 1.90
N VAL A 222 -6.77 -7.15 0.98
CA VAL A 222 -6.19 -6.45 -0.18
C VAL A 222 -5.44 -5.18 0.25
N GLU A 223 -5.96 -4.44 1.22
CA GLU A 223 -5.28 -3.28 1.82
C GLU A 223 -3.98 -3.73 2.50
N VAL A 224 -4.02 -4.74 3.36
CA VAL A 224 -2.82 -5.30 4.03
C VAL A 224 -1.78 -5.74 3.00
N THR A 225 -2.20 -6.43 1.93
CA THR A 225 -1.29 -6.86 0.88
C THR A 225 -0.64 -5.70 0.15
N GLN A 226 -1.40 -4.67 -0.23
CA GLN A 226 -0.87 -3.46 -0.87
C GLN A 226 0.09 -2.70 0.05
N HIS A 227 -0.24 -2.56 1.34
CA HIS A 227 0.64 -1.95 2.34
C HIS A 227 1.92 -2.76 2.57
N GLY A 228 1.80 -4.07 2.71
CA GLY A 228 2.95 -4.97 2.85
C GLY A 228 3.81 -4.98 1.59
N TRP A 229 3.22 -4.90 0.40
CA TRP A 229 3.94 -4.81 -0.87
C TRP A 229 4.81 -3.56 -0.94
N VAL A 230 4.25 -2.40 -0.61
CA VAL A 230 4.99 -1.13 -0.58
C VAL A 230 6.20 -1.23 0.36
N GLN A 231 6.04 -1.85 1.53
CA GLN A 231 7.16 -2.01 2.46
C GLN A 231 8.18 -3.04 1.99
N LEU A 232 7.74 -4.18 1.44
CA LEU A 232 8.57 -5.23 0.87
C LEU A 232 9.52 -4.65 -0.19
N VAL A 233 8.99 -3.84 -1.10
CA VAL A 233 9.76 -3.24 -2.20
C VAL A 233 10.49 -1.96 -1.79
N GLY A 234 10.31 -1.48 -0.56
CA GLY A 234 10.94 -0.25 -0.05
C GLY A 234 10.41 1.03 -0.68
N GLY A 235 9.14 1.08 -1.04
CA GLY A 235 8.45 2.29 -1.48
C GLY A 235 7.96 3.18 -0.33
N ASP A 236 7.36 4.32 -0.66
CA ASP A 236 6.79 5.25 0.33
C ASP A 236 5.57 4.63 1.04
N SER A 237 5.75 4.28 2.32
CA SER A 237 4.69 3.71 3.17
C SER A 237 3.44 4.59 3.31
N GLY A 238 3.54 5.90 3.05
CA GLY A 238 2.39 6.81 3.05
C GLY A 238 1.57 6.79 1.76
N ALA A 239 1.98 6.00 0.76
CA ALA A 239 1.39 5.91 -0.57
C ALA A 239 0.86 4.50 -0.90
N ALA A 240 0.24 3.85 0.09
CA ALA A 240 -0.22 2.46 -0.02
C ALA A 240 -1.76 2.28 0.00
N ASP A 241 -2.53 3.35 0.12
CA ASP A 241 -3.99 3.25 0.22
C ASP A 241 -4.67 2.88 -1.12
N LEU A 242 -5.71 2.05 -1.13
CA LEU A 242 -6.37 1.60 -2.38
C LEU A 242 -7.02 2.73 -3.19
N ARG A 243 -7.36 3.85 -2.54
CA ARG A 243 -7.94 5.03 -3.18
C ARG A 243 -6.90 5.94 -3.85
N ARG A 244 -5.61 5.54 -3.88
CA ARG A 244 -4.51 6.36 -4.37
C ARG A 244 -4.77 6.94 -5.76
N VAL A 245 -4.40 8.21 -5.92
CA VAL A 245 -4.29 8.89 -7.21
C VAL A 245 -2.82 9.14 -7.55
N LEU A 246 -2.41 8.84 -8.78
CA LEU A 246 -1.02 8.98 -9.24
C LEU A 246 -0.96 9.94 -10.43
N ARG A 247 0.17 10.64 -10.62
CA ARG A 247 0.32 11.60 -11.73
C ARG A 247 0.11 10.92 -13.08
N LEU A 248 -0.62 11.59 -13.96
CA LEU A 248 -1.01 11.09 -15.27
C LEU A 248 0.16 11.14 -16.27
N PRO A 249 0.58 10.02 -16.88
CA PRO A 249 1.62 10.04 -17.91
C PRO A 249 1.23 10.92 -19.10
N GLY A 250 2.09 11.87 -19.44
CA GLY A 250 1.87 12.92 -20.42
C GLY A 250 1.49 14.29 -19.85
N SER A 251 1.19 14.41 -18.55
CA SER A 251 1.08 15.70 -17.86
C SER A 251 2.45 16.21 -17.39
N TYR A 252 2.46 17.32 -16.64
CA TYR A 252 3.64 17.90 -16.02
C TYR A 252 3.51 17.89 -14.50
N ASN A 253 4.64 17.81 -13.80
CA ASN A 253 4.71 17.91 -12.35
C ASN A 253 5.03 19.36 -11.96
N HIS A 254 4.01 20.06 -11.47
CA HIS A 254 4.05 21.49 -11.13
C HIS A 254 4.40 21.74 -9.65
N LYS A 255 5.10 20.81 -8.99
CA LYS A 255 5.64 21.08 -7.65
C LYS A 255 6.59 22.29 -7.72
N SER A 256 6.41 23.25 -6.80
CA SER A 256 7.14 24.52 -6.78
C SER A 256 8.67 24.37 -6.81
N GLY A 257 9.21 23.29 -6.23
CA GLY A 257 10.64 23.01 -6.25
C GLY A 257 11.26 22.81 -7.65
N PHE A 258 10.45 22.61 -8.70
CA PHE A 258 10.94 22.55 -10.09
C PHE A 258 10.99 23.90 -10.81
N GLY A 259 10.50 24.98 -10.19
CA GLY A 259 10.49 26.31 -10.80
C GLY A 259 9.68 26.37 -12.11
N GLU A 260 10.18 27.13 -13.07
CA GLU A 260 9.50 27.42 -14.35
C GLU A 260 9.58 26.28 -15.38
N GLN A 261 10.39 25.25 -15.11
CA GLN A 261 10.62 24.13 -16.04
C GLN A 261 10.11 22.82 -15.40
N PRO A 262 8.79 22.64 -15.26
CA PRO A 262 8.24 21.45 -14.65
C PRO A 262 8.58 20.20 -15.49
N PRO A 263 9.05 19.10 -14.87
CA PRO A 263 9.34 17.89 -15.61
C PRO A 263 8.05 17.24 -16.10
N ARG A 264 8.14 16.63 -17.29
CA ARG A 264 7.04 15.86 -17.87
C ARG A 264 6.96 14.49 -17.23
N VAL A 265 5.74 14.01 -17.01
CA VAL A 265 5.50 12.64 -16.54
C VAL A 265 5.62 11.67 -17.72
N GLU A 266 6.62 10.79 -17.71
CA GLU A 266 6.96 9.92 -18.84
C GLU A 266 7.14 8.45 -18.42
N PHE A 267 7.03 7.52 -19.37
CA PHE A 267 7.33 6.11 -19.10
C PHE A 267 8.84 5.87 -19.21
N ILE A 268 9.41 5.22 -18.19
CA ILE A 268 10.75 4.62 -18.25
C ILE A 268 10.66 3.18 -18.76
N LYS A 269 9.65 2.44 -18.27
CA LYS A 269 9.38 1.06 -18.67
C LYS A 269 7.88 0.88 -18.90
N ALA A 270 7.52 0.19 -19.97
CA ALA A 270 6.13 -0.15 -20.28
C ALA A 270 6.03 -1.59 -20.83
N ASN A 271 6.28 -2.58 -19.98
CA ASN A 271 6.09 -3.99 -20.33
C ASN A 271 4.70 -4.47 -19.86
N PHE A 272 3.69 -4.25 -20.72
CA PHE A 272 2.32 -4.67 -20.44
C PHE A 272 2.09 -6.20 -20.51
N GLY A 273 3.11 -6.98 -20.90
CA GLY A 273 3.06 -8.44 -20.91
C GLY A 273 3.64 -9.07 -19.64
N LEU A 274 4.40 -8.31 -18.84
CA LEU A 274 4.87 -8.75 -17.53
C LEU A 274 3.71 -8.67 -16.54
N LEU A 275 3.03 -9.80 -16.35
CA LEU A 275 1.82 -9.92 -15.55
C LEU A 275 2.04 -10.90 -14.39
N TYR A 276 1.56 -10.53 -13.21
CA TYR A 276 1.66 -11.30 -11.99
C TYR A 276 0.35 -11.98 -11.63
N ASP A 277 0.44 -13.12 -10.95
CA ASP A 277 -0.69 -13.60 -10.15
C ASP A 277 -0.73 -12.80 -8.84
N TYR A 278 -1.92 -12.40 -8.41
CA TYR A 278 -2.10 -11.68 -7.16
C TYR A 278 -1.64 -12.52 -5.98
N GLN A 279 -1.98 -13.82 -5.99
CA GLN A 279 -1.65 -14.74 -4.91
C GLN A 279 -0.13 -14.83 -4.70
N ALA A 280 0.65 -14.89 -5.78
CA ALA A 280 2.11 -14.93 -5.68
C ALA A 280 2.70 -13.67 -5.04
N LEU A 281 2.10 -12.49 -5.31
CA LEU A 281 2.55 -11.24 -4.70
C LEU A 281 2.15 -11.16 -3.22
N GLU A 282 0.94 -11.62 -2.89
CA GLU A 282 0.43 -11.73 -1.52
C GLU A 282 1.28 -12.71 -0.68
N GLU A 283 1.63 -13.87 -1.22
CA GLU A 283 2.53 -14.85 -0.59
C GLU A 283 3.90 -14.24 -0.31
N ALA A 284 4.48 -13.51 -1.27
CA ALA A 284 5.77 -12.82 -1.06
C ALA A 284 5.71 -11.78 0.06
N VAL A 285 4.59 -11.05 0.19
CA VAL A 285 4.37 -10.12 1.30
C VAL A 285 4.29 -10.86 2.63
N ASN A 286 3.52 -11.95 2.68
CA ASN A 286 3.34 -12.74 3.88
C ASN A 286 4.66 -13.37 4.36
N GLU A 287 5.45 -13.93 3.44
CA GLU A 287 6.79 -14.45 3.74
C GLU A 287 7.72 -13.38 4.28
N TRP A 288 7.70 -12.18 3.69
CA TRP A 288 8.53 -11.07 4.16
C TRP A 288 8.12 -10.56 5.53
N LEU A 289 6.81 -10.39 5.78
CA LEU A 289 6.29 -10.03 7.10
C LEU A 289 6.76 -11.05 8.15
N TYR A 290 6.63 -12.34 7.84
CA TYR A 290 7.08 -13.44 8.68
C TYR A 290 8.61 -13.39 8.94
N ALA A 291 9.43 -13.24 7.90
CA ALA A 291 10.88 -13.17 8.03
C ALA A 291 11.35 -11.93 8.79
N ARG A 292 10.67 -10.78 8.62
CA ARG A 292 10.94 -9.54 9.33
C ARG A 292 10.68 -9.69 10.83
N GLU A 293 9.57 -10.32 11.22
CA GLU A 293 9.28 -10.60 12.62
C GLU A 293 10.31 -11.53 13.26
N ARG A 294 10.79 -12.55 12.52
CA ARG A 294 11.91 -13.41 12.98
C ARG A 294 13.19 -12.60 13.24
N ARG A 295 13.60 -11.74 12.31
CA ARG A 295 14.81 -10.90 12.46
C ARG A 295 14.69 -9.90 13.62
N LEU A 296 13.52 -9.31 13.82
CA LEU A 296 13.27 -8.39 14.93
C LEU A 296 13.27 -9.11 16.28
N ARG A 297 12.76 -10.34 16.34
CA ARG A 297 12.85 -11.21 17.53
C ARG A 297 14.31 -11.58 17.86
N TRP A 298 15.13 -11.95 16.87
CA TRP A 298 16.55 -12.24 17.08
C TRP A 298 17.34 -11.02 17.60
N ARG A 299 17.14 -9.84 17.01
CA ARG A 299 17.80 -8.59 17.48
C ARG A 299 17.38 -8.19 18.91
N ARG A 300 16.16 -8.53 19.32
CA ARG A 300 15.66 -8.33 20.69
C ARG A 300 16.27 -9.34 21.66
N ALA A 301 16.34 -10.61 21.27
CA ALA A 301 17.00 -11.66 22.06
C ALA A 301 18.47 -11.30 22.33
N TRP A 302 19.23 -10.91 21.30
CA TRP A 302 20.63 -10.50 21.45
C TRP A 302 20.84 -9.28 22.38
N ARG A 303 19.95 -8.28 22.31
CA ARG A 303 19.99 -7.11 23.22
C ARG A 303 19.61 -7.49 24.65
N ASN A 304 18.65 -8.39 24.83
CA ASN A 304 18.26 -8.88 26.15
C ASN A 304 19.36 -9.75 26.77
N THR A 305 20.11 -10.53 25.98
CA THR A 305 21.28 -11.28 26.47
C THR A 305 22.39 -10.37 26.97
N GLN A 306 22.56 -9.16 26.42
CA GLN A 306 23.50 -8.17 26.96
C GLN A 306 22.97 -7.43 28.20
N ALA A 307 21.65 -7.26 28.32
CA ALA A 307 21.03 -6.58 29.45
C ALA A 307 20.83 -7.49 30.68
N GLN A 308 20.67 -8.80 30.48
CA GLN A 308 20.49 -9.80 31.55
C GLN A 308 21.79 -10.14 32.30
N SER A 309 22.96 -9.70 31.83
CA SER A 309 24.21 -9.79 32.59
C SER A 309 24.34 -8.73 33.70
N ALA A 310 23.36 -7.82 33.86
CA ALA A 310 23.51 -6.60 34.67
C ALA A 310 22.47 -6.36 35.78
N ALA A 311 21.51 -7.27 36.02
CA ALA A 311 20.53 -7.05 37.10
C ALA A 311 20.08 -8.39 37.71
N GLY A 312 20.53 -8.63 38.94
CA GLY A 312 20.16 -9.77 39.76
C GLY A 312 18.90 -9.55 40.61
N ASP A 313 18.39 -10.71 41.05
CA ASP A 313 17.22 -11.09 41.86
C ASP A 313 16.56 -10.13 42.87
N ASP A 314 15.26 -10.35 43.07
CA ASP A 314 14.70 -10.52 44.43
C ASP A 314 13.44 -11.43 44.42
N THR A 315 13.28 -12.20 45.49
CA THR A 315 12.55 -13.49 45.60
C THR A 315 11.63 -13.47 46.82
N THR A 316 10.31 -13.29 46.65
CA THR A 316 9.32 -13.68 47.70
C THR A 316 7.85 -13.79 47.25
N THR A 317 7.54 -13.77 45.95
CA THR A 317 6.20 -14.10 45.36
C THR A 317 6.26 -15.38 44.52
N THR A 318 7.34 -16.14 44.67
CA THR A 318 7.95 -16.95 43.63
C THR A 318 7.30 -18.31 43.42
N GLU A 319 6.71 -18.92 44.46
CA GLU A 319 6.26 -20.33 44.37
C GLU A 319 4.96 -20.50 43.59
N GLU A 320 3.93 -19.70 43.87
CA GLU A 320 2.66 -19.78 43.12
C GLU A 320 2.83 -19.31 41.66
N ALA A 321 3.59 -18.24 41.44
CA ALA A 321 3.93 -17.80 40.08
C ALA A 321 4.79 -18.84 39.34
N SER A 322 5.68 -19.54 40.05
CA SER A 322 6.48 -20.64 39.50
C SER A 322 5.62 -21.86 39.16
N ASP A 323 4.67 -22.26 40.02
CA ASP A 323 3.71 -23.34 39.77
C ASP A 323 2.86 -23.04 38.51
N GLN A 324 2.33 -21.83 38.41
CA GLN A 324 1.55 -21.39 37.25
C GLN A 324 2.37 -21.37 35.95
N VAL A 325 3.62 -20.90 36.01
CA VAL A 325 4.53 -20.90 34.86
C VAL A 325 4.94 -22.33 34.49
N ALA A 326 5.21 -23.20 35.46
CA ALA A 326 5.57 -24.59 35.25
C ALA A 326 4.41 -25.39 34.63
N MET A 327 3.20 -25.23 35.17
CA MET A 327 1.97 -25.82 34.63
C MET A 327 1.77 -25.36 33.19
N ARG A 328 1.77 -24.05 32.93
CA ARG A 328 1.56 -23.52 31.57
C ARG A 328 2.63 -24.02 30.58
N ARG A 329 3.89 -24.16 31.03
CA ARG A 329 4.96 -24.77 30.22
C ARG A 329 4.67 -26.25 29.93
N ARG A 330 4.26 -27.03 30.92
CA ARG A 330 3.89 -28.45 30.77
C ARG A 330 2.71 -28.60 29.79
N PHE A 331 1.66 -27.81 29.97
CA PHE A 331 0.50 -27.79 29.06
C PHE A 331 0.93 -27.48 27.63
N ASN A 332 1.71 -26.40 27.43
CA ASN A 332 2.20 -26.04 26.10
C ASN A 332 3.14 -27.08 25.47
N ALA A 333 3.79 -27.93 26.27
CA ALA A 333 4.63 -29.02 25.77
C ALA A 333 3.81 -30.27 25.40
N GLN A 334 2.64 -30.46 26.02
CA GLN A 334 1.75 -31.61 25.81
C GLN A 334 0.69 -31.36 24.73
N HIS A 335 0.32 -30.10 24.48
CA HIS A 335 -0.74 -29.73 23.55
C HIS A 335 -0.19 -28.96 22.36
N ARG A 336 -0.49 -29.45 21.14
CA ARG A 336 -0.22 -28.71 19.91
C ARG A 336 -1.33 -27.69 19.67
N ILE A 337 -0.95 -26.49 19.26
CA ILE A 337 -1.92 -25.44 18.92
C ILE A 337 -2.80 -25.88 17.75
N GLN A 338 -2.24 -26.62 16.80
CA GLN A 338 -2.98 -27.14 15.65
C GLN A 338 -4.16 -27.99 16.12
N ASP A 339 -3.91 -28.91 17.05
CA ASP A 339 -4.90 -29.89 17.50
C ASP A 339 -6.04 -29.19 18.24
N LEU A 340 -5.70 -28.28 19.17
CA LEU A 340 -6.67 -27.44 19.87
C LEU A 340 -7.53 -26.65 18.89
N LEU A 341 -6.92 -25.92 17.95
CA LEU A 341 -7.68 -25.15 16.98
C LEU A 341 -8.56 -26.04 16.10
N THR A 342 -8.07 -27.19 15.64
CA THR A 342 -8.89 -28.09 14.82
C THR A 342 -10.08 -28.68 15.59
N ALA A 343 -9.93 -28.94 16.90
CA ALA A 343 -11.02 -29.37 17.76
C ALA A 343 -12.14 -28.31 17.83
N HIS A 344 -11.80 -27.04 17.69
CA HIS A 344 -12.74 -25.91 17.63
C HIS A 344 -13.09 -25.44 16.21
N GLY A 345 -13.00 -26.35 15.23
CA GLY A 345 -13.52 -26.12 13.88
C GLY A 345 -12.63 -25.29 12.95
N TYR A 346 -11.39 -24.98 13.34
CA TYR A 346 -10.40 -24.41 12.44
C TYR A 346 -9.97 -25.46 11.43
N ARG A 347 -9.78 -25.05 10.18
CA ARG A 347 -9.46 -25.99 9.10
C ARG A 347 -8.01 -25.80 8.67
N LEU A 348 -7.25 -26.88 8.66
CA LEU A 348 -5.88 -26.87 8.16
C LEU A 348 -5.88 -26.47 6.68
N CYS A 349 -5.16 -25.39 6.35
CA CYS A 349 -4.91 -24.97 4.98
C CYS A 349 -3.70 -25.73 4.43
N PHE A 350 -2.57 -25.65 5.15
CA PHE A 350 -1.37 -26.43 4.88
C PHE A 350 -0.47 -26.48 6.12
N ALA A 351 0.37 -27.52 6.21
CA ALA A 351 1.37 -27.69 7.25
C ALA A 351 2.75 -27.91 6.60
N HIS A 352 3.73 -27.10 6.98
CA HIS A 352 5.14 -27.28 6.64
C HIS A 352 5.97 -27.38 7.93
N ARG A 353 7.22 -27.84 7.82
CA ARG A 353 8.14 -28.03 8.95
C ARG A 353 8.30 -26.78 9.84
N ASP A 354 8.16 -25.59 9.25
CA ASP A 354 8.42 -24.30 9.91
C ASP A 354 7.16 -23.44 10.15
N GLN A 355 6.00 -23.88 9.65
CA GLN A 355 4.75 -23.11 9.76
C GLN A 355 3.53 -23.98 9.50
N VAL A 356 2.50 -23.83 10.33
CA VAL A 356 1.17 -24.39 10.09
C VAL A 356 0.18 -23.25 9.86
N ARG A 357 -0.68 -23.37 8.85
CA ARG A 357 -1.68 -22.36 8.48
C ARG A 357 -3.07 -22.96 8.57
N LEU A 358 -3.98 -22.24 9.23
CA LEU A 358 -5.37 -22.65 9.37
C LEU A 358 -6.32 -21.52 8.94
N ALA A 359 -7.49 -21.89 8.45
CA ALA A 359 -8.63 -21.01 8.28
C ALA A 359 -9.49 -21.07 9.55
N ARG A 360 -9.95 -19.91 10.04
CA ARG A 360 -10.88 -19.84 11.17
C ARG A 360 -12.22 -20.50 10.84
N PRO A 361 -13.03 -20.88 11.84
CA PRO A 361 -14.40 -21.33 11.62
C PRO A 361 -15.21 -20.34 10.79
N GLY A 362 -15.97 -20.86 9.81
CA GLY A 362 -16.75 -20.05 8.88
C GLY A 362 -15.96 -19.38 7.75
N ARG A 363 -14.65 -19.62 7.64
CA ARG A 363 -13.81 -19.20 6.50
C ARG A 363 -13.52 -20.41 5.60
N ASP A 364 -13.42 -20.17 4.29
CA ASP A 364 -13.04 -21.22 3.34
C ASP A 364 -11.62 -21.73 3.68
N LYS A 365 -11.44 -23.07 3.66
CA LYS A 365 -10.18 -23.75 3.98
C LYS A 365 -9.02 -23.37 3.06
N LEU A 366 -9.30 -22.78 1.89
CA LEU A 366 -8.28 -22.25 0.99
C LEU A 366 -7.73 -20.88 1.43
N HIS A 367 -8.37 -20.23 2.41
CA HIS A 367 -8.05 -18.88 2.87
C HIS A 367 -7.61 -18.88 4.33
N SER A 368 -6.32 -19.11 4.57
CA SER A 368 -5.76 -19.11 5.92
C SER A 368 -5.92 -17.75 6.61
N SER A 369 -6.28 -17.76 7.89
CA SER A 369 -6.38 -16.57 8.74
C SER A 369 -5.67 -16.74 10.07
N VAL A 370 -5.02 -17.89 10.28
CA VAL A 370 -4.25 -18.24 11.46
C VAL A 370 -2.91 -18.79 11.02
N THR A 371 -1.85 -18.33 11.70
CA THR A 371 -0.49 -18.85 11.54
C THR A 371 -0.02 -19.40 12.87
N ILE A 372 0.40 -20.67 12.88
CA ILE A 372 1.12 -21.29 13.99
C ILE A 372 2.61 -21.32 13.65
N PHE A 373 3.39 -20.81 14.59
CA PHE A 373 4.83 -20.82 14.62
C PHE A 373 5.30 -22.00 15.47
N PRO A 374 6.30 -22.77 15.02
CA PRO A 374 6.79 -23.94 15.76
C PRO A 374 7.48 -23.52 17.05
N ALA A 375 7.56 -24.46 17.99
CA ALA A 375 8.40 -24.32 19.18
C ALA A 375 9.87 -24.09 18.80
N GLN A 376 10.60 -23.36 19.64
CA GLN A 376 11.99 -23.00 19.43
C GLN A 376 12.91 -23.75 20.39
N SER A 377 14.16 -23.99 19.96
CA SER A 377 15.18 -24.68 20.77
C SER A 377 15.54 -23.97 22.08
N ASN A 378 15.18 -22.69 22.23
CA ASN A 378 15.36 -21.92 23.46
C ASN A 378 14.23 -22.13 24.49
N GLY A 379 13.33 -23.10 24.28
CA GLY A 379 12.21 -23.40 25.17
C GLY A 379 10.95 -22.55 24.93
N THR A 380 10.91 -21.71 23.89
CA THR A 380 9.68 -21.02 23.50
C THR A 380 8.69 -22.04 22.92
N PRO A 381 7.44 -22.15 23.43
CA PRO A 381 6.47 -23.10 22.89
C PRO A 381 5.94 -22.65 21.52
N GLU A 382 5.10 -23.48 20.90
CA GLU A 382 4.33 -23.06 19.73
C GLU A 382 3.58 -21.75 20.05
N LYS A 383 3.44 -20.89 19.03
CA LYS A 383 2.66 -19.64 19.13
C LYS A 383 1.75 -19.50 17.93
N SER A 384 0.56 -18.93 18.08
CA SER A 384 -0.30 -18.55 16.96
C SER A 384 -0.59 -17.06 16.92
N VAL A 385 -0.85 -16.59 15.69
CA VAL A 385 -1.37 -15.26 15.39
C VAL A 385 -2.60 -15.42 14.53
N HIS A 386 -3.66 -14.71 14.90
CA HIS A 386 -4.97 -14.73 14.27
C HIS A 386 -5.25 -13.35 13.67
N PHE A 387 -5.43 -13.31 12.36
CA PHE A 387 -5.43 -12.05 11.60
C PHE A 387 -6.84 -11.48 11.36
N SER A 388 -7.88 -12.24 11.65
CA SER A 388 -9.28 -11.86 11.41
C SER A 388 -9.92 -11.34 12.69
N THR A 389 -10.53 -10.15 12.67
CA THR A 389 -11.32 -9.62 13.80
C THR A 389 -12.55 -10.45 14.14
N ASN A 390 -13.05 -11.23 13.17
CA ASN A 390 -14.12 -12.22 13.35
C ASN A 390 -13.63 -13.57 13.93
N ASP A 391 -12.38 -13.63 14.36
CA ASP A 391 -11.80 -14.77 15.07
C ASP A 391 -11.86 -14.47 16.59
N PRO A 392 -12.43 -15.35 17.44
CA PRO A 392 -12.46 -15.12 18.88
C PRO A 392 -11.06 -14.99 19.51
N LEU A 393 -10.02 -15.46 18.81
CA LEU A 393 -8.62 -15.33 19.19
C LEU A 393 -7.92 -14.20 18.44
N TYR A 394 -8.64 -13.21 17.88
CA TYR A 394 -8.07 -12.13 17.10
C TYR A 394 -6.88 -11.49 17.82
N SER A 395 -5.74 -11.51 17.14
CA SER A 395 -4.49 -11.01 17.68
C SER A 395 -4.42 -9.49 17.47
N GLN A 396 -4.87 -8.74 18.48
CA GLN A 396 -4.93 -7.28 18.48
C GLN A 396 -3.53 -6.65 18.39
N GLU A 397 -3.43 -5.54 17.66
CA GLU A 397 -2.23 -4.71 17.63
C GLU A 397 -2.19 -3.72 18.80
N TYR A 398 -1.02 -3.54 19.40
CA TYR A 398 -0.79 -2.58 20.47
C TYR A 398 0.56 -1.89 20.31
N VAL A 399 0.65 -0.66 20.80
CA VAL A 399 1.91 0.07 20.85
C VAL A 399 2.66 -0.35 22.12
N ASP A 400 3.81 -0.98 21.94
CA ASP A 400 4.72 -1.27 23.04
C ASP A 400 5.31 0.06 23.53
N MET A 401 4.83 0.53 24.69
CA MET A 401 5.16 1.85 25.24
C MET A 401 6.65 2.01 25.55
N ALA A 402 7.36 0.91 25.84
CA ALA A 402 8.80 0.93 26.10
C ALA A 402 9.63 1.11 24.82
N THR A 403 9.14 0.63 23.68
CA THR A 403 9.89 0.62 22.41
C THR A 403 9.29 1.49 21.32
N GLY A 404 8.09 2.03 21.52
CA GLY A 404 7.32 2.82 20.55
C GLY A 404 6.92 2.02 19.30
N LYS A 405 7.01 0.69 19.33
CA LYS A 405 6.74 -0.17 18.17
C LYS A 405 5.36 -0.78 18.28
N VAL A 406 4.66 -0.82 17.14
CA VAL A 406 3.45 -1.63 17.00
C VAL A 406 3.87 -3.12 17.12
N ARG A 407 3.21 -3.83 18.03
CA ARG A 407 3.28 -5.27 18.23
C ARG A 407 1.90 -5.86 18.09
N ARG A 408 1.85 -7.19 17.99
CA ARG A 408 0.61 -7.95 17.92
C ARG A 408 0.59 -8.98 19.03
N GLN A 409 -0.57 -9.20 19.63
CA GLN A 409 -0.79 -10.27 20.60
C GLN A 409 -0.48 -11.64 19.96
N VAL A 410 0.00 -12.58 20.76
CA VAL A 410 0.27 -13.96 20.31
C VAL A 410 -0.31 -14.93 21.32
N HIS A 411 -0.78 -16.07 20.86
CA HIS A 411 -1.39 -17.10 21.70
C HIS A 411 -0.49 -18.32 21.76
N ASP A 412 -0.32 -18.94 22.94
CA ASP A 412 0.15 -20.33 23.05
C ASP A 412 -1.02 -21.28 23.30
N ALA A 413 -0.75 -22.59 23.28
CA ALA A 413 -1.75 -23.64 23.49
C ALA A 413 -2.60 -23.39 24.74
N PHE A 414 -1.99 -23.05 25.89
CA PHE A 414 -2.74 -22.78 27.11
C PHE A 414 -3.63 -21.54 26.99
N SER A 415 -3.15 -20.46 26.38
CA SER A 415 -4.03 -19.28 26.17
C SER A 415 -5.18 -19.55 25.20
N ILE A 416 -5.02 -20.47 24.25
CA ILE A 416 -6.09 -20.91 23.35
C ILE A 416 -7.11 -21.74 24.13
N TYR A 417 -6.63 -22.68 24.94
CA TYR A 417 -7.44 -23.48 25.85
C TYR A 417 -8.29 -22.60 26.79
N VAL A 418 -7.68 -21.59 27.42
CA VAL A 418 -8.39 -20.62 28.26
C VAL A 418 -9.50 -19.92 27.47
N MET A 419 -9.23 -19.47 26.26
CA MET A 419 -10.17 -18.67 25.48
C MET A 419 -11.27 -19.49 24.80
N LEU A 420 -10.98 -20.72 24.36
CA LEU A 420 -11.92 -21.55 23.59
C LEU A 420 -12.67 -22.58 24.44
N GLU A 421 -12.10 -23.00 25.58
CA GLU A 421 -12.69 -24.04 26.42
C GLU A 421 -13.18 -23.51 27.79
N HIS A 422 -12.72 -22.32 28.20
CA HIS A 422 -13.07 -21.69 29.48
C HIS A 422 -13.54 -20.24 29.34
N ASP A 423 -13.92 -19.80 28.13
CA ASP A 423 -14.45 -18.45 27.85
C ASP A 423 -13.59 -17.29 28.40
N GLY A 424 -12.27 -17.50 28.46
CA GLY A 424 -11.33 -16.51 28.99
C GLY A 424 -11.07 -16.60 30.50
N ASP A 425 -11.75 -17.49 31.24
CA ASP A 425 -11.52 -17.71 32.67
C ASP A 425 -10.23 -18.50 32.90
N TRP A 426 -9.15 -17.76 33.10
CA TRP A 426 -7.83 -18.31 33.38
C TRP A 426 -7.81 -19.17 34.65
N GLY A 427 -8.54 -18.79 35.70
CA GLY A 427 -8.54 -19.50 36.98
C GLY A 427 -9.27 -20.83 36.91
N ALA A 428 -10.37 -20.89 36.16
CA ALA A 428 -11.08 -22.13 35.86
C ALA A 428 -10.20 -23.08 35.02
N ALA A 429 -9.58 -22.57 33.96
CA ALA A 429 -8.65 -23.34 33.13
C ALA A 429 -7.46 -23.88 33.94
N TYR A 430 -6.87 -23.05 34.82
CA TYR A 430 -5.79 -23.46 35.70
C TYR A 430 -6.18 -24.61 36.64
N ARG A 431 -7.34 -24.49 37.31
CA ARG A 431 -7.86 -25.54 38.20
C ARG A 431 -8.22 -26.81 37.44
N SER A 432 -8.69 -26.69 36.19
CA SER A 432 -8.98 -27.85 35.33
C SER A 432 -7.71 -28.64 35.06
N VAL A 433 -6.66 -27.98 34.56
CA VAL A 433 -5.38 -28.65 34.25
C VAL A 433 -4.74 -29.26 35.50
N LYS A 434 -4.82 -28.57 36.65
CA LYS A 434 -4.26 -29.07 37.92
C LYS A 434 -4.99 -30.30 38.48
N ARG A 435 -6.25 -30.54 38.10
CA ARG A 435 -7.02 -31.73 38.50
C ARG A 435 -6.70 -32.95 37.64
N ASP A 436 -6.24 -32.73 36.41
CA ASP A 436 -5.92 -33.78 35.43
C ASP A 436 -4.45 -34.25 35.48
N THR A 437 -3.61 -33.58 36.27
CA THR A 437 -2.18 -33.90 36.51
C THR A 437 -1.94 -34.49 37.88
#